data_AF-A0A7S1WPD5-F1
#
_entry.id   AF-A0A7S1WPD5-F1
#
_cell.length_a   1.000
_cell.length_b   1.000
_cell.length_c   1.000
_cell.angle_alpha   90.00
_cell.angle_beta   90.00
_cell.angle_gamma   90.00
#
_symmetry.space_group_name_H-M   'P 1'
#
loop_
_entity.id
_entity.type
_entity.pdbx_description
1 polymer ?
#
loop_
_entity_poly.entity_id
_entity_poly.type
_entity_poly.pdbx_seq_one_letter_code
_entity_poly.pdbx_strand_id
1 'polypeptide(L)'
;ILCIGLGGGSVPSFFAGGLRHCEVDVVELEPRVLQAATEAMGFVRSPRLRAVVDDGAAFALRAAQGAREGESASGGPYHAVLVDAYDAAGNVPAELWASGRQLAEALSRGLLHESGGLVATNFLPHVDLAEPLGAYKSALASHGPGLGFSVQVNVPDDEREDLMKLFEPKTDTGNRIAVQTCGGPPDVTSVAKLRERLLLAAPQVGKATGCPFRMEDLVARGLRTWESL
;
A
#
# COMPACT_ATOMS: atom_id res chain seq x y z
N ILE A 1 -2.43 0.03 -11.00
CA ILE A 1 -2.42 0.21 -9.53
C ILE A 1 -3.80 0.64 -9.11
N LEU A 2 -4.36 0.05 -8.06
CA LEU A 2 -5.60 0.50 -7.43
C LEU A 2 -5.26 1.33 -6.19
N CYS A 3 -5.76 2.55 -6.11
CA CYS A 3 -5.69 3.41 -4.93
C CYS A 3 -7.12 3.54 -4.36
N ILE A 4 -7.31 3.12 -3.11
CA ILE A 4 -8.56 3.29 -2.37
C ILE A 4 -8.35 4.45 -1.40
N GLY A 5 -9.13 5.51 -1.59
CA GLY A 5 -8.93 6.82 -0.99
C GLY A 5 -8.13 7.75 -1.92
N LEU A 6 -8.73 8.89 -2.27
CA LEU A 6 -8.08 9.92 -3.09
C LEU A 6 -7.35 10.93 -2.22
N GLY A 7 -7.99 11.39 -1.15
CA GLY A 7 -7.54 12.56 -0.39
C GLY A 7 -7.33 13.76 -1.30
N GLY A 8 -6.13 14.35 -1.27
CA GLY A 8 -5.75 15.43 -2.19
C GLY A 8 -5.25 14.97 -3.58
N GLY A 9 -5.14 13.66 -3.81
CA GLY A 9 -4.72 13.10 -5.09
C GLY A 9 -3.21 13.08 -5.35
N SER A 10 -2.37 13.40 -4.36
CA SER A 10 -0.91 13.46 -4.50
C SER A 10 -0.28 12.10 -4.81
N VAL A 11 -0.60 11.07 -4.05
CA VAL A 11 -0.10 9.69 -4.23
C VAL A 11 -0.47 9.11 -5.60
N PRO A 12 -1.74 9.09 -6.03
CA PRO A 12 -2.07 8.56 -7.35
C PRO A 12 -1.49 9.39 -8.50
N SER A 13 -1.38 10.72 -8.34
CA SER A 13 -0.71 11.60 -9.32
C SER A 13 0.78 11.31 -9.40
N PHE A 14 1.45 11.05 -8.27
CA PHE A 14 2.85 10.66 -8.21
C PHE A 14 3.09 9.36 -8.99
N PHE A 15 2.26 8.33 -8.81
CA PHE A 15 2.41 7.08 -9.57
C PHE A 15 2.20 7.29 -11.07
N ALA A 16 1.13 7.97 -11.48
CA ALA A 16 0.83 8.18 -12.90
C ALA A 16 1.89 9.07 -13.60
N GLY A 17 2.43 10.06 -12.89
CA GLY A 17 3.45 10.99 -13.38
C GLY A 17 4.87 10.42 -13.35
N GLY A 18 5.26 9.79 -12.24
CA GLY A 18 6.60 9.25 -12.01
C GLY A 18 6.84 7.89 -12.69
N LEU A 19 5.81 7.07 -12.86
CA LEU A 19 5.91 5.76 -13.52
C LEU A 19 5.19 5.83 -14.87
N ARG A 20 5.93 6.07 -15.96
CA ARG A 20 5.38 6.38 -17.30
C ARG A 20 4.47 5.29 -17.91
N HIS A 21 4.58 4.05 -17.45
CA HIS A 21 3.76 2.93 -17.90
C HIS A 21 2.72 2.49 -16.85
N CYS A 22 2.63 3.21 -15.73
CA CYS A 22 1.66 2.92 -14.71
C CYS A 22 0.30 3.50 -15.10
N GLU A 23 -0.72 2.65 -15.01
CA GLU A 23 -2.12 3.03 -14.98
C GLU A 23 -2.61 2.97 -13.53
N VAL A 24 -3.37 3.99 -13.13
CA VAL A 24 -3.84 4.18 -11.77
C VAL A 24 -5.35 4.35 -11.79
N ASP A 25 -6.03 3.50 -11.04
CA ASP A 25 -7.43 3.65 -10.69
C ASP A 25 -7.52 4.17 -9.28
N VAL A 26 -8.24 5.27 -9.09
CA VAL A 26 -8.56 5.82 -7.79
C VAL A 26 -10.04 5.61 -7.51
N VAL A 27 -10.35 5.05 -6.34
CA VAL A 27 -11.70 4.92 -5.84
C VAL A 27 -11.84 5.79 -4.62
N GLU A 28 -12.73 6.78 -4.70
CA GLU A 28 -13.03 7.72 -3.62
C GLU A 28 -14.49 7.56 -3.21
N LEU A 29 -14.77 7.46 -1.91
CA LEU A 29 -16.13 7.31 -1.43
C LEU A 29 -16.90 8.63 -1.54
N GLU A 30 -16.24 9.74 -1.24
CA GLU A 30 -16.88 11.03 -1.07
C GLU A 30 -16.74 11.92 -2.32
N PRO A 31 -17.85 12.24 -3.03
CA PRO A 31 -17.78 13.06 -4.25
C PRO A 31 -17.20 14.46 -3.99
N ARG A 32 -17.35 15.00 -2.78
CA ARG A 32 -16.79 16.31 -2.38
C ARG A 32 -15.26 16.28 -2.28
N VAL A 33 -14.68 15.15 -1.89
CA VAL A 33 -13.22 14.99 -1.85
C VAL A 33 -12.67 15.01 -3.27
N LEU A 34 -13.30 14.28 -4.20
CA LEU A 34 -12.94 14.30 -5.61
C LEU A 34 -13.08 15.70 -6.24
N GLN A 35 -14.13 16.44 -5.87
CA GLN A 35 -14.30 17.82 -6.29
C GLN A 35 -13.15 18.71 -5.78
N ALA A 36 -12.89 18.70 -4.47
CA ALA A 36 -11.85 19.53 -3.87
C ALA A 36 -10.46 19.20 -4.43
N ALA A 37 -10.14 17.92 -4.62
CA ALA A 37 -8.87 17.50 -5.21
C ALA A 37 -8.70 18.07 -6.63
N THR A 38 -9.77 18.05 -7.43
CA THR A 38 -9.75 18.52 -8.83
C THR A 38 -9.70 20.04 -8.92
N GLU A 39 -10.52 20.74 -8.14
CA GLU A 39 -10.71 22.18 -8.25
C GLU A 39 -9.65 23.00 -7.48
N ALA A 40 -9.12 22.44 -6.37
CA ALA A 40 -8.25 23.19 -5.46
C ALA A 40 -6.86 22.57 -5.25
N MET A 41 -6.68 21.26 -5.48
CA MET A 41 -5.41 20.56 -5.18
C MET A 41 -4.64 20.10 -6.42
N GLY A 42 -5.12 20.45 -7.62
CA GLY A 42 -4.42 20.18 -8.88
C GLY A 42 -4.47 18.71 -9.32
N PHE A 43 -5.42 17.90 -8.80
CA PHE A 43 -5.65 16.56 -9.30
C PHE A 43 -6.23 16.59 -10.71
N VAL A 44 -5.54 15.97 -11.67
CA VAL A 44 -5.96 15.93 -13.08
C VAL A 44 -6.08 14.49 -13.54
N ARG A 45 -7.30 14.09 -13.91
CA ARG A 45 -7.57 12.77 -14.51
C ARG A 45 -6.94 12.69 -15.90
N SER A 46 -6.53 11.49 -16.29
CA SER A 46 -5.97 11.19 -17.61
C SER A 46 -6.32 9.76 -18.02
N PRO A 47 -6.03 9.32 -19.26
CA PRO A 47 -6.22 7.92 -19.65
C PRO A 47 -5.48 6.92 -18.73
N ARG A 48 -4.36 7.33 -18.11
CA ARG A 48 -3.58 6.52 -17.17
C ARG A 48 -3.86 6.83 -15.69
N LEU A 49 -4.75 7.78 -15.40
CA LEU A 49 -5.14 8.17 -14.04
C LEU A 49 -6.65 8.41 -14.01
N ARG A 50 -7.38 7.36 -13.67
CA ARG A 50 -8.84 7.35 -13.60
C ARG A 50 -9.26 7.52 -12.14
N ALA A 51 -10.37 8.21 -11.93
CA ALA A 51 -10.97 8.34 -10.61
C ALA A 51 -12.48 8.12 -10.70
N VAL A 52 -13.01 7.31 -9.80
CA VAL A 52 -14.44 7.00 -9.69
C VAL A 52 -14.92 7.27 -8.27
N VAL A 53 -16.17 7.72 -8.16
CA VAL A 53 -16.84 7.83 -6.85
C VAL A 53 -17.56 6.50 -6.59
N ASP A 54 -17.06 5.72 -5.64
CA ASP A 54 -17.53 4.38 -5.35
C ASP A 54 -17.05 3.90 -3.97
N ASP A 55 -17.63 2.82 -3.46
CA ASP A 55 -17.09 2.12 -2.29
C ASP A 55 -15.85 1.31 -2.71
N GLY A 56 -14.70 1.62 -2.12
CA GLY A 56 -13.42 1.01 -2.48
C GLY A 56 -13.37 -0.51 -2.28
N ALA A 57 -14.00 -1.01 -1.21
CA ALA A 57 -13.97 -2.43 -0.87
C ALA A 57 -14.86 -3.23 -1.83
N ALA A 58 -16.05 -2.70 -2.14
CA ALA A 58 -16.98 -3.27 -3.11
C ALA A 58 -16.44 -3.18 -4.54
N PHE A 59 -15.78 -2.07 -4.90
CA PHE A 59 -15.11 -1.91 -6.19
C PHE A 59 -14.02 -2.98 -6.37
N ALA A 60 -13.16 -3.16 -5.36
CA ALA A 60 -12.11 -4.18 -5.39
C ALA A 60 -12.70 -5.59 -5.60
N LEU A 61 -13.78 -5.93 -4.91
CA LEU A 61 -14.45 -7.21 -5.07
C LEU A 61 -15.01 -7.40 -6.49
N ARG A 62 -15.67 -6.37 -7.05
CA ARG A 62 -16.16 -6.41 -8.45
C ARG A 62 -15.03 -6.55 -9.45
N ALA A 63 -13.91 -5.85 -9.24
CA ALA A 63 -12.74 -5.93 -10.12
C ALA A 63 -12.14 -7.35 -10.13
N ALA A 64 -12.04 -7.99 -8.95
CA ALA A 64 -11.58 -9.38 -8.84
C ALA A 64 -12.54 -10.37 -9.53
N GLN A 65 -13.85 -10.12 -9.48
CA GLN A 65 -14.86 -10.96 -10.15
C GLN A 65 -14.79 -10.81 -11.68
N GLY A 66 -14.79 -9.57 -12.19
CA GLY A 66 -14.74 -9.30 -13.64
C GLY A 66 -13.47 -9.82 -14.32
N ALA A 67 -12.34 -9.85 -13.60
CA ALA A 67 -11.09 -10.40 -14.12
C ALA A 67 -11.12 -11.92 -14.33
N ARG A 68 -11.97 -12.66 -13.59
CA ARG A 68 -12.14 -14.11 -13.77
C ARG A 68 -13.03 -14.47 -14.97
N GLU A 69 -13.88 -13.55 -15.39
CA GLU A 69 -14.81 -13.73 -16.51
C GLU A 69 -14.17 -13.35 -17.86
N GLY A 70 -13.11 -12.53 -17.86
CA GLY A 70 -12.32 -12.18 -19.04
C GLY A 70 -11.12 -13.11 -19.24
N GLU A 71 -10.86 -13.51 -20.49
CA GLU A 71 -9.81 -14.45 -20.94
C GLU A 71 -8.35 -13.92 -20.79
N SER A 72 -8.01 -13.19 -19.73
CA SER A 72 -6.61 -12.84 -19.48
C SER A 72 -5.92 -13.98 -18.72
N ALA A 73 -5.28 -14.86 -19.49
CA ALA A 73 -4.44 -15.91 -18.98
C ALA A 73 -3.32 -15.31 -18.09
N SER A 74 -3.32 -15.69 -16.81
CA SER A 74 -2.37 -15.32 -15.75
C SER A 74 -2.40 -13.87 -15.26
N GLY A 75 -3.20 -13.63 -14.21
CA GLY A 75 -3.00 -12.52 -13.28
C GLY A 75 -4.25 -11.68 -12.98
N GLY A 76 -4.37 -11.27 -11.71
CA GLY A 76 -5.36 -10.26 -11.31
C GLY A 76 -5.16 -8.90 -11.99
N PRO A 77 -6.19 -8.04 -11.99
CA PRO A 77 -6.20 -6.79 -12.74
C PRO A 77 -5.22 -5.74 -12.20
N TYR A 78 -4.68 -5.92 -10.99
CA TYR A 78 -3.78 -4.96 -10.35
C TYR A 78 -2.46 -5.59 -9.90
N HIS A 79 -1.35 -4.90 -10.16
CA HIS A 79 -0.05 -5.23 -9.58
C HIS A 79 0.08 -4.77 -8.12
N ALA A 80 -0.65 -3.72 -7.75
CA ALA A 80 -0.62 -3.16 -6.41
C ALA A 80 -1.97 -2.57 -6.05
N VAL A 81 -2.36 -2.76 -4.78
CA VAL A 81 -3.46 -2.07 -4.12
C VAL A 81 -2.87 -1.20 -3.01
N LEU A 82 -3.21 0.08 -3.00
CA LEU A 82 -2.87 1.00 -1.93
C LEU A 82 -4.14 1.48 -1.25
N VAL A 83 -4.19 1.38 0.07
CA VAL A 83 -5.30 1.82 0.90
C VAL A 83 -4.85 3.01 1.73
N ASP A 84 -5.42 4.17 1.43
CA ASP A 84 -5.24 5.43 2.15
C ASP A 84 -6.61 6.07 2.38
N ALA A 85 -7.49 5.29 3.01
CA ALA A 85 -8.89 5.64 3.26
C ALA A 85 -9.21 5.46 4.74
N TYR A 86 -10.01 6.38 5.28
CA TYR A 86 -10.31 6.47 6.69
C TYR A 86 -11.81 6.74 6.91
N ASP A 87 -12.35 6.19 8.00
CA ASP A 87 -13.67 6.53 8.50
C ASP A 87 -13.66 7.90 9.23
N ALA A 88 -14.83 8.32 9.69
CA ALA A 88 -14.98 9.57 10.44
C ALA A 88 -14.21 9.61 11.78
N ALA A 89 -13.80 8.45 12.31
CA ALA A 89 -12.97 8.33 13.51
C ALA A 89 -11.46 8.29 13.18
N GLY A 90 -11.09 8.35 11.91
CA GLY A 90 -9.70 8.30 11.44
C GLY A 90 -9.12 6.88 11.37
N ASN A 91 -9.93 5.84 11.46
CA ASN A 91 -9.48 4.45 11.33
C ASN A 91 -9.65 3.96 9.89
N VAL A 92 -8.80 3.03 9.46
CA VAL A 92 -9.06 2.32 8.19
C VAL A 92 -10.28 1.42 8.39
N PRO A 93 -11.35 1.58 7.57
CA PRO A 93 -12.55 0.74 7.67
C PRO A 93 -12.22 -0.76 7.62
N ALA A 94 -12.91 -1.57 8.45
CA ALA A 94 -12.65 -3.01 8.55
C ALA A 94 -12.87 -3.75 7.21
N GLU A 95 -13.74 -3.22 6.35
CA GLU A 95 -14.00 -3.68 4.98
C GLU A 95 -12.73 -3.72 4.12
N LEU A 96 -11.75 -2.89 4.47
CA LEU A 96 -10.49 -2.71 3.75
C LEU A 96 -9.31 -3.45 4.36
N TRP A 97 -9.46 -4.21 5.45
CA TRP A 97 -8.32 -4.97 6.01
C TRP A 97 -8.67 -6.26 6.75
N ALA A 98 -9.85 -6.35 7.35
CA ALA A 98 -10.16 -7.46 8.24
C ALA A 98 -10.42 -8.77 7.47
N SER A 99 -10.09 -9.89 8.12
CA SER A 99 -10.31 -11.22 7.56
C SER A 99 -11.80 -11.47 7.27
N GLY A 100 -12.08 -12.09 6.13
CA GLY A 100 -13.45 -12.37 5.67
C GLY A 100 -14.25 -11.14 5.23
N ARG A 101 -13.63 -9.96 5.12
CA ARG A 101 -14.24 -8.75 4.57
C ARG A 101 -13.88 -8.52 3.10
N GLN A 102 -14.54 -7.56 2.47
CA GLN A 102 -14.55 -7.40 1.00
C GLN A 102 -13.15 -7.28 0.39
N LEU A 103 -12.22 -6.51 0.98
CA LEU A 103 -10.87 -6.43 0.40
C LEU A 103 -10.10 -7.75 0.55
N ALA A 104 -10.13 -8.39 1.72
CA ALA A 104 -9.50 -9.70 1.92
C ALA A 104 -10.11 -10.76 0.99
N GLU A 105 -11.42 -10.72 0.79
CA GLU A 105 -12.11 -11.57 -0.18
C GLU A 105 -11.64 -11.27 -1.61
N ALA A 106 -11.59 -10.00 -2.01
CA ALA A 106 -11.12 -9.59 -3.33
C ALA A 106 -9.67 -10.09 -3.60
N LEU A 107 -8.78 -9.92 -2.62
CA LEU A 107 -7.41 -10.44 -2.68
C LEU A 107 -7.40 -11.96 -2.90
N SER A 108 -8.18 -12.72 -2.12
CA SER A 108 -8.30 -14.18 -2.31
C SER A 108 -8.90 -14.59 -3.66
N ARG A 109 -9.67 -13.69 -4.28
CA ARG A 109 -10.30 -13.89 -5.58
C ARG A 109 -9.40 -13.52 -6.75
N GLY A 110 -8.14 -13.13 -6.52
CA GLY A 110 -7.24 -12.76 -7.61
C GLY A 110 -7.37 -11.31 -8.02
N LEU A 111 -7.58 -10.40 -7.07
CA LEU A 111 -7.45 -8.96 -7.33
C LEU A 111 -6.03 -8.59 -7.75
N LEU A 112 -5.04 -9.27 -7.18
CA LEU A 112 -3.63 -9.01 -7.44
C LEU A 112 -3.05 -9.95 -8.51
N HIS A 113 -2.08 -9.43 -9.24
CA HIS A 113 -1.24 -10.22 -10.12
C HIS A 113 -0.46 -11.27 -9.32
N GLU A 114 -0.41 -12.51 -9.82
CA GLU A 114 0.22 -13.65 -9.12
C GLU A 114 1.74 -13.60 -9.12
N SER A 115 2.37 -12.73 -9.90
CA SER A 115 3.82 -12.51 -9.92
C SER A 115 4.12 -11.08 -9.49
N GLY A 116 4.59 -10.93 -8.25
CA GLY A 116 5.04 -9.65 -7.69
C GLY A 116 3.94 -8.70 -7.23
N GLY A 117 2.75 -9.21 -6.91
CA GLY A 117 1.63 -8.42 -6.39
C GLY A 117 1.87 -7.89 -4.96
N LEU A 118 1.23 -6.77 -4.60
CA LEU A 118 1.22 -6.27 -3.22
C LEU A 118 -0.07 -5.55 -2.83
N VAL A 119 -0.39 -5.60 -1.54
CA VAL A 119 -1.32 -4.69 -0.89
C VAL A 119 -0.56 -3.87 0.16
N ALA A 120 -0.79 -2.56 0.18
CA ALA A 120 -0.21 -1.64 1.15
C ALA A 120 -1.31 -0.78 1.79
N THR A 121 -1.28 -0.62 3.10
CA THR A 121 -2.29 0.14 3.85
C THR A 121 -1.64 1.11 4.82
N ASN A 122 -2.11 2.35 4.81
CA ASN A 122 -1.64 3.43 5.68
C ASN A 122 -2.40 3.38 7.02
N PHE A 123 -1.82 2.77 8.05
CA PHE A 123 -2.45 2.67 9.37
C PHE A 123 -1.96 3.75 10.34
N LEU A 124 -2.83 4.14 11.27
CA LEU A 124 -2.41 5.01 12.38
C LEU A 124 -1.33 4.33 13.25
N PRO A 125 -0.46 5.11 13.91
CA PRO A 125 0.69 4.59 14.65
C PRO A 125 0.35 3.58 15.74
N HIS A 126 -0.87 3.61 16.30
CA HIS A 126 -1.28 2.75 17.42
C HIS A 126 -1.95 1.42 17.00
N VAL A 127 -2.21 1.20 15.71
CA VAL A 127 -2.94 0.01 15.23
C VAL A 127 -2.07 -1.25 15.30
N ASP A 128 -2.50 -2.31 15.98
CA ASP A 128 -1.79 -3.59 15.89
C ASP A 128 -1.84 -4.12 14.45
N LEU A 129 -0.68 -4.20 13.78
CA LEU A 129 -0.60 -4.60 12.38
C LEU A 129 -0.62 -6.13 12.22
N ALA A 130 -0.58 -6.89 13.32
CA ALA A 130 -0.65 -8.33 13.25
C ALA A 130 -1.93 -8.82 12.60
N GLU A 131 -3.07 -8.26 13.01
CA GLU A 131 -4.37 -8.68 12.48
C GLU A 131 -4.56 -8.32 10.99
N PRO A 132 -4.30 -7.07 10.53
CA PRO A 132 -4.34 -6.73 9.11
C PRO A 132 -3.39 -7.56 8.24
N LEU A 133 -2.12 -7.71 8.66
CA LEU A 133 -1.14 -8.45 7.87
C LEU A 133 -1.45 -9.95 7.85
N GLY A 134 -1.95 -10.50 8.96
CA GLY A 134 -2.46 -11.88 9.01
C GLY A 134 -3.61 -12.09 8.03
N ALA A 135 -4.58 -11.17 7.99
CA ALA A 135 -5.70 -11.23 7.06
C ALA A 135 -5.24 -11.20 5.60
N TYR A 136 -4.33 -10.28 5.23
CA TYR A 136 -3.78 -10.22 3.88
C TYR A 136 -2.95 -11.45 3.52
N LYS A 137 -2.12 -11.94 4.44
CA LYS A 137 -1.32 -13.16 4.25
C LYS A 137 -2.21 -14.37 3.99
N SER A 138 -3.26 -14.55 4.79
CA SER A 138 -4.24 -15.63 4.58
C SER A 138 -4.98 -15.48 3.26
N ALA A 139 -5.41 -14.27 2.90
CA ALA A 139 -6.09 -14.00 1.63
C ALA A 139 -5.20 -14.29 0.41
N LEU A 140 -3.90 -14.03 0.52
CA LEU A 140 -2.94 -14.19 -0.58
C LEU A 140 -2.21 -15.55 -0.58
N ALA A 141 -2.57 -16.48 0.30
CA ALA A 141 -1.87 -17.76 0.46
C ALA A 141 -1.82 -18.59 -0.85
N SER A 142 -2.81 -18.46 -1.74
CA SER A 142 -2.83 -19.15 -3.03
C SER A 142 -1.97 -18.48 -4.12
N HIS A 143 -1.50 -17.25 -3.90
CA HIS A 143 -0.76 -16.46 -4.88
C HIS A 143 0.77 -16.62 -4.74
N GLY A 144 1.21 -17.67 -4.05
CA GLY A 144 2.62 -17.95 -3.80
C GLY A 144 3.19 -17.22 -2.57
N PRO A 145 4.48 -17.43 -2.27
CA PRO A 145 5.12 -16.86 -1.09
C PRO A 145 5.12 -15.33 -1.12
N GLY A 146 5.03 -14.73 0.05
CA GLY A 146 4.98 -13.29 0.22
C GLY A 146 5.39 -12.87 1.62
N LEU A 147 6.02 -11.70 1.74
CA LEU A 147 6.50 -11.17 3.01
C LEU A 147 5.56 -10.08 3.51
N GLY A 148 5.17 -10.19 4.78
CA GLY A 148 4.49 -9.15 5.53
C GLY A 148 5.50 -8.24 6.23
N PHE A 149 5.46 -6.94 5.94
CA PHE A 149 6.35 -5.96 6.55
C PHE A 149 5.65 -4.62 6.77
N SER A 150 6.26 -3.73 7.54
CA SER A 150 5.79 -2.37 7.72
C SER A 150 6.94 -1.37 7.69
N VAL A 151 6.66 -0.16 7.23
CA VAL A 151 7.61 0.96 7.17
C VAL A 151 7.06 2.14 7.96
N GLN A 152 7.93 2.84 8.70
CA GLN A 152 7.60 4.04 9.47
C GLN A 152 8.76 5.04 9.41
N VAL A 153 8.49 6.27 8.97
CA VAL A 153 9.54 7.25 8.63
C VAL A 153 10.15 7.96 9.87
N ASN A 154 9.43 8.01 10.99
CA ASN A 154 9.81 8.79 12.18
C ASN A 154 10.40 7.97 13.34
N VAL A 155 10.87 6.74 13.09
CA VAL A 155 11.56 5.99 14.13
C VAL A 155 12.96 6.60 14.31
N PRO A 156 13.35 7.05 15.53
CA PRO A 156 14.73 7.47 15.79
C PRO A 156 15.69 6.32 15.49
N ASP A 157 16.84 6.62 14.89
CA ASP A 157 17.82 5.61 14.45
C ASP A 157 18.54 4.89 15.61
N ASP A 158 18.30 5.29 16.86
CA ASP A 158 19.00 4.73 18.03
C ASP A 158 18.09 4.60 19.26
N GLU A 159 18.06 3.41 19.88
CA GLU A 159 17.42 3.20 21.19
C GLU A 159 18.25 3.82 22.34
N ARG A 160 19.45 4.36 22.07
CA ARG A 160 20.39 4.82 23.10
C ARG A 160 20.56 6.34 23.23
N GLU A 161 20.03 7.16 22.32
CA GLU A 161 20.17 8.63 22.42
C GLU A 161 18.81 9.32 22.65
N ASP A 162 18.36 9.30 23.91
CA ASP A 162 17.96 10.53 24.62
C ASP A 162 17.33 10.17 25.96
N LEU A 163 18.12 10.20 27.04
CA LEU A 163 17.61 10.18 28.41
C LEU A 163 16.67 11.38 28.68
N MET A 164 16.73 12.44 27.87
CA MET A 164 15.84 13.60 27.91
C MET A 164 14.44 13.30 27.31
N LYS A 165 14.31 12.35 26.38
CA LYS A 165 13.02 11.96 25.74
C LYS A 165 12.19 10.97 26.58
N LEU A 166 12.71 10.50 27.71
CA LEU A 166 11.98 9.63 28.63
C LEU A 166 10.79 10.32 29.32
N PHE A 167 10.81 11.65 29.40
CA PHE A 167 9.77 12.46 30.05
C PHE A 167 8.85 13.18 29.06
N GLU A 168 9.15 13.12 27.76
CA GLU A 168 8.23 13.57 26.72
C GLU A 168 7.27 12.41 26.39
N PRO A 169 5.94 12.65 26.32
CA PRO A 169 5.04 11.62 25.84
C PRO A 169 5.51 11.19 24.43
N LYS A 170 5.89 9.91 24.28
CA LYS A 170 6.22 9.31 22.98
C LYS A 170 5.02 9.48 22.06
N THR A 171 4.99 10.57 21.32
CA THR A 171 4.07 10.73 20.21
C THR A 171 4.74 9.98 19.07
N ASP A 172 4.31 8.75 18.86
CA ASP A 172 4.68 7.96 17.69
C ASP A 172 4.04 8.69 16.49
N THR A 173 4.70 9.70 15.94
CA THR A 173 4.07 10.73 15.08
C THR A 173 3.93 10.31 13.63
N GLY A 174 4.27 9.08 13.27
CA GLY A 174 4.23 8.60 11.90
C GLY A 174 3.29 7.42 11.73
N ASN A 175 2.36 7.52 10.78
CA ASN A 175 1.58 6.37 10.32
C ASN A 175 2.51 5.23 9.90
N ARG A 176 2.01 4.00 10.01
CA ARG A 176 2.71 2.79 9.61
C ARG A 176 2.12 2.29 8.30
N ILE A 177 2.96 2.19 7.27
CA ILE A 177 2.57 1.55 6.02
C ILE A 177 2.77 0.05 6.19
N ALA A 178 1.69 -0.70 6.35
CA ALA A 178 1.69 -2.15 6.37
C ALA A 178 1.63 -2.67 4.94
N VAL A 179 2.48 -3.64 4.59
CA VAL A 179 2.62 -4.20 3.25
C VAL A 179 2.61 -5.72 3.33
N GLN A 180 1.77 -6.35 2.51
CA GLN A 180 1.82 -7.78 2.25
C GLN A 180 2.04 -8.00 0.75
N THR A 181 3.10 -8.75 0.40
CA THR A 181 3.37 -9.13 -0.98
C THR A 181 2.84 -10.52 -1.31
N CYS A 182 2.78 -10.87 -2.59
CA CYS A 182 2.54 -12.23 -3.08
C CYS A 182 3.30 -12.47 -4.38
N GLY A 183 3.64 -13.73 -4.66
CA GLY A 183 4.30 -14.10 -5.90
C GLY A 183 5.68 -13.44 -6.10
N GLY A 184 6.34 -13.10 -4.99
CA GLY A 184 7.63 -12.40 -5.01
C GLY A 184 8.77 -13.31 -5.44
N PRO A 185 9.97 -12.74 -5.66
CA PRO A 185 11.18 -13.53 -5.93
C PRO A 185 11.41 -14.56 -4.80
N PRO A 186 11.68 -15.84 -5.12
CA PRO A 186 11.80 -16.89 -4.11
C PRO A 186 13.01 -16.71 -3.18
N ASP A 187 13.96 -15.82 -3.53
CA ASP A 187 15.10 -15.46 -2.69
C ASP A 187 14.77 -14.42 -1.60
N VAL A 188 13.60 -13.77 -1.67
CA VAL A 188 13.15 -12.79 -0.66
C VAL A 188 12.35 -13.50 0.43
N THR A 189 13.06 -14.25 1.27
CA THR A 189 12.48 -15.05 2.36
C THR A 189 12.66 -14.43 3.75
N SER A 190 13.38 -13.30 3.86
CA SER A 190 13.69 -12.66 5.13
C SER A 190 13.81 -11.14 4.99
N VAL A 191 13.73 -10.44 6.12
CA VAL A 191 13.94 -8.98 6.22
C VAL A 191 15.26 -8.54 5.62
N ALA A 192 16.33 -9.28 5.93
CA ALA A 192 17.67 -8.94 5.49
C ALA A 192 17.77 -8.98 3.97
N LYS A 193 17.17 -10.00 3.34
CA LYS A 193 17.10 -10.12 1.89
C LYS A 193 16.17 -9.09 1.26
N LEU A 194 15.03 -8.79 1.86
CA LEU A 194 14.18 -7.70 1.40
C LEU A 194 14.95 -6.37 1.44
N ARG A 195 15.61 -6.05 2.56
CA ARG A 195 16.43 -4.84 2.72
C ARG A 195 17.53 -4.75 1.67
N GLU A 196 18.26 -5.84 1.43
CA GLU A 196 19.28 -5.92 0.38
C GLU A 196 18.70 -5.58 -1.00
N ARG A 197 17.57 -6.20 -1.37
CA ARG A 197 16.90 -5.96 -2.66
C ARG A 197 16.37 -4.53 -2.78
N LEU A 198 15.80 -4.00 -1.72
CA LEU A 198 15.33 -2.62 -1.65
C LEU A 198 16.47 -1.62 -1.86
N LEU A 199 17.61 -1.82 -1.18
CA LEU A 199 18.80 -0.99 -1.35
C LEU A 199 19.36 -1.07 -2.78
N LEU A 200 19.38 -2.27 -3.37
CA LEU A 200 19.82 -2.46 -4.77
C LEU A 200 18.87 -1.78 -5.77
N ALA A 201 17.57 -1.74 -5.49
CA ALA A 201 16.56 -1.11 -6.35
C ALA A 201 16.49 0.42 -6.17
N ALA A 202 16.90 0.95 -5.01
CA ALA A 202 16.74 2.36 -4.65
C ALA A 202 17.30 3.36 -5.68
N PRO A 203 18.51 3.17 -6.27
CA PRO A 203 19.02 4.09 -7.29
C PRO A 203 18.13 4.14 -8.55
N GLN A 204 17.59 2.98 -8.95
CA GLN A 204 16.71 2.86 -10.11
C GLN A 204 15.39 3.58 -9.85
N VAL A 205 14.82 3.40 -8.66
CA VAL A 205 13.59 4.09 -8.24
C VAL A 205 13.82 5.61 -8.17
N GLY A 206 14.93 6.06 -7.58
CA GLY A 206 15.28 7.48 -7.51
C GLY A 206 15.39 8.11 -8.89
N LYS A 207 16.08 7.45 -9.83
CA LYS A 207 16.17 7.88 -11.22
C LYS A 207 14.82 7.90 -11.94
N ALA A 208 14.01 6.86 -11.76
CA ALA A 208 12.72 6.74 -12.43
C ALA A 208 11.72 7.82 -11.97
N THR A 209 11.74 8.13 -10.67
CA THR A 209 10.80 9.08 -10.05
C THR A 209 11.29 10.53 -10.06
N GLY A 210 12.58 10.76 -10.33
CA GLY A 210 13.20 12.09 -10.16
C GLY A 210 13.23 12.54 -8.71
N CYS A 211 13.25 11.60 -7.77
CA CYS A 211 13.23 11.90 -6.34
C CYS A 211 14.45 12.76 -5.96
N PRO A 212 14.26 13.92 -5.30
CA PRO A 212 15.39 14.76 -4.86
C PRO A 212 16.11 14.19 -3.64
N PHE A 213 15.50 13.20 -2.97
CA PHE A 213 16.08 12.50 -1.83
C PHE A 213 16.88 11.28 -2.27
N ARG A 214 17.90 10.94 -1.49
CA ARG A 214 18.65 9.70 -1.67
C ARG A 214 17.77 8.53 -1.24
N MET A 215 17.24 7.81 -2.22
CA MET A 215 16.31 6.71 -1.96
C MET A 215 16.94 5.61 -1.11
N GLU A 216 18.26 5.43 -1.17
CA GLU A 216 19.02 4.49 -0.34
C GLU A 216 18.86 4.79 1.15
N ASP A 217 18.79 6.06 1.51
CA ASP A 217 18.65 6.53 2.89
C ASP A 217 17.19 6.34 3.39
N LEU A 218 16.22 6.18 2.47
CA LEU A 218 14.79 6.07 2.77
C LEU A 218 14.26 4.63 2.71
N VAL A 219 14.75 3.82 1.77
CA VAL A 219 14.08 2.60 1.32
C VAL A 219 13.92 1.53 2.42
N ALA A 220 14.79 1.53 3.41
CA ALA A 220 14.78 0.56 4.50
C ALA A 220 14.69 1.19 5.89
N ARG A 221 14.40 2.50 5.95
CA ARG A 221 14.24 3.24 7.20
C ARG A 221 12.97 2.78 7.90
N GLY A 222 13.07 2.38 9.17
CA GLY A 222 11.92 1.91 9.96
C GLY A 222 11.26 0.62 9.47
N LEU A 223 11.96 -0.18 8.64
CA LEU A 223 11.45 -1.47 8.14
C LEU A 223 11.36 -2.51 9.28
N ARG A 224 10.17 -3.07 9.49
CA ARG A 224 9.87 -4.16 10.45
C ARG A 224 9.13 -5.29 9.74
N THR A 225 9.30 -6.54 10.15
CA THR A 225 8.58 -7.69 9.57
C THR A 225 7.68 -8.41 10.57
N TRP A 226 6.78 -9.20 10.01
CA TRP A 226 5.71 -9.89 10.72
C TRP A 226 5.77 -11.37 10.34
N GLU A 227 6.81 -12.05 10.83
CA GLU A 227 7.12 -13.45 10.51
C GLU A 227 6.39 -14.47 11.41
N SER A 228 5.79 -14.02 12.52
CA SER A 228 5.25 -14.89 13.59
C SER A 228 3.73 -14.81 13.78
N LEU A 229 2.96 -14.92 12.68
CA LEU A 229 1.49 -15.02 12.70
C LEU A 229 1.02 -16.21 11.88
#